data_AF-A0A7X7F9J0-F1
#
_entry.id   AF-A0A7X7F9J0-F1
#
_cell.length_a   1.000
_cell.length_b   1.000
_cell.length_c   1.000
_cell.angle_alpha   90.00
_cell.angle_beta   90.00
_cell.angle_gamma   90.00
#
_symmetry.space_group_name_H-M   'P 1'
#
loop_
_entity.id
_entity.type
_entity.pdbx_description
1 polymer ?
#
loop_
_entity_poly.entity_id
_entity_poly.type
_entity_poly.pdbx_seq_one_letter_code
_entity_poly.pdbx_strand_id
1 'polypeptide(L)'
;KLDTAPVQLYKSANQVKNFCECVETRKPTISPASVGGRSCTLCLLCNMSYQYDTGFDWDGAKMDFADGSKIRLPLARADCRGWDIVV
;
A
#
# COMPACT_ATOMS: atom_id res chain seq x y z
N LYS A 1 14.56 -21.75 -12.90
CA LYS A 1 15.68 -20.97 -12.34
C LYS A 1 15.36 -19.49 -12.55
N LEU A 2 15.63 -18.62 -11.57
CA LEU A 2 15.35 -17.18 -11.71
C LEU A 2 16.11 -16.56 -12.89
N ASP A 3 17.28 -17.11 -13.22
CA ASP A 3 18.14 -16.67 -14.32
C ASP A 3 17.50 -16.83 -15.70
N THR A 4 16.45 -17.65 -15.83
CA THR A 4 15.74 -17.91 -17.09
C THR A 4 14.29 -17.39 -17.05
N ALA A 5 13.94 -16.59 -16.04
CA ALA A 5 12.60 -16.00 -15.98
C ALA A 5 12.40 -15.03 -17.15
N PRO A 6 11.23 -15.05 -17.82
CA PRO A 6 10.95 -14.18 -18.96
C PRO A 6 10.92 -12.70 -18.58
N VAL A 7 10.67 -12.39 -17.31
CA VAL A 7 10.76 -11.05 -16.74
C VAL A 7 11.84 -11.04 -15.67
N GLN A 8 12.86 -10.22 -15.88
CA GLN A 8 13.91 -9.95 -14.91
C GLN A 8 13.58 -8.67 -14.15
N LEU A 9 13.31 -8.79 -12.85
CA LEU A 9 13.08 -7.62 -12.00
C LEU A 9 14.40 -6.93 -11.66
N TYR A 10 14.31 -5.68 -11.21
CA TYR A 10 15.46 -4.94 -10.70
C TYR A 10 16.10 -5.68 -9.51
N LYS A 11 17.42 -5.55 -9.37
CA LYS A 11 18.14 -6.17 -8.25
C LYS A 11 18.07 -5.28 -7.02
N SER A 12 17.45 -5.79 -5.96
CA SER A 12 17.33 -5.10 -4.66
C SER A 12 18.18 -5.79 -3.60
N ALA A 13 19.49 -5.67 -3.68
CA ALA A 13 20.40 -6.40 -2.80
C ALA A 13 20.33 -5.95 -1.32
N ASN A 14 20.16 -4.65 -1.06
CA ASN A 14 20.09 -4.11 0.30
C ASN A 14 19.25 -2.82 0.34
N GLN A 15 18.11 -2.88 1.04
CA GLN A 15 17.16 -1.77 1.16
C GLN A 15 17.68 -0.62 2.03
N VAL A 16 18.45 -0.91 3.07
CA VAL A 16 19.01 0.11 3.98
C VAL A 16 20.04 0.96 3.26
N LYS A 17 20.95 0.32 2.52
CA LYS A 17 21.94 1.02 1.69
C LYS A 17 21.26 1.90 0.65
N ASN A 18 20.27 1.36 -0.06
CA ASN A 18 19.48 2.12 -1.04
C ASN A 18 18.84 3.35 -0.41
N PHE A 19 18.26 3.22 0.78
CA PHE A 19 17.67 4.36 1.49
C PHE A 19 18.69 5.46 1.76
N CYS A 20 19.86 5.13 2.33
CA CYS A 20 20.91 6.12 2.61
C CYS A 20 21.38 6.84 1.34
N GLU A 21 21.63 6.10 0.26
CA GLU A 21 22.03 6.66 -1.04
C GLU A 21 20.94 7.59 -1.62
N CYS A 22 19.66 7.23 -1.46
CA CYS A 22 18.54 8.04 -1.90
C CYS A 22 18.37 9.34 -1.08
N VAL A 23 18.68 9.30 0.22
CA VAL A 23 18.71 10.50 1.07
C VAL A 23 19.78 11.49 0.59
N GLU A 24 20.97 10.99 0.26
CA GLU A 24 22.08 11.82 -0.25
C GLU A 24 21.78 12.35 -1.66
N THR A 25 21.39 11.47 -2.58
CA THR A 25 21.20 11.81 -4.00
C THR A 25 19.87 12.51 -4.29
N ARG A 26 18.95 12.54 -3.32
CA ARG A 26 17.56 13.02 -3.47
C ARG A 26 16.77 12.31 -4.56
N LYS A 27 17.17 11.08 -4.92
CA LYS A 27 16.43 10.23 -5.87
C LYS A 27 15.42 9.34 -5.12
N PRO A 28 14.34 8.89 -5.79
CA PRO A 28 13.42 7.93 -5.20
C PRO A 28 14.11 6.62 -4.79
N THR A 29 13.63 6.00 -3.70
CA THR A 29 14.03 4.65 -3.29
C THR A 29 13.56 3.61 -4.31
N ILE A 30 14.17 2.43 -4.27
CA ILE A 30 13.80 1.31 -5.12
C ILE A 30 12.36 0.84 -4.88
N SER A 31 11.87 1.04 -3.67
CA SER A 31 10.48 0.87 -3.25
C SER A 31 9.96 2.20 -2.71
N PRO A 32 9.44 3.10 -3.57
CA PRO A 32 8.92 4.39 -3.14
C PRO A 32 7.73 4.26 -2.18
N ALA A 33 7.53 5.28 -1.34
CA ALA A 33 6.43 5.31 -0.38
C ALA A 33 5.04 5.11 -1.03
N SER A 34 4.83 5.64 -2.24
CA SER A 34 3.58 5.46 -2.99
C SER A 34 3.32 4.00 -3.36
N VAL A 35 4.36 3.26 -3.77
CA VAL A 35 4.26 1.82 -4.10
C VAL A 35 3.99 1.02 -2.83
N GLY A 36 4.73 1.31 -1.75
CA GLY A 36 4.52 0.69 -0.44
C GLY A 36 3.10 0.92 0.09
N GLY A 37 2.63 2.17 0.08
CA GLY A 37 1.28 2.52 0.50
C GLY A 37 0.20 1.77 -0.28
N ARG A 38 0.31 1.73 -1.63
CA ARG A 38 -0.64 1.02 -2.49
C ARG A 38 -0.62 -0.49 -2.29
N SER A 39 0.56 -1.09 -2.08
CA SER A 39 0.64 -2.53 -1.76
C SER A 39 -0.02 -2.86 -0.43
N CYS A 40 0.13 -2.00 0.58
CA CYS A 40 -0.49 -2.17 1.89
C CYS A 40 -2.03 -2.06 1.83
N THR A 41 -2.56 -1.23 0.92
CA THR A 41 -4.00 -1.12 0.69
C THR A 41 -4.63 -2.49 0.44
N LEU A 42 -4.02 -3.33 -0.41
CA LEU A 42 -4.56 -4.67 -0.67
C LEU A 42 -4.69 -5.50 0.62
N CYS A 43 -3.68 -5.49 1.49
CA CYS A 43 -3.73 -6.20 2.77
C CYS A 43 -4.88 -5.69 3.66
N LEU A 44 -5.12 -4.38 3.68
CA LEU A 44 -6.22 -3.77 4.42
C LEU A 44 -7.59 -4.16 3.84
N LEU A 45 -7.72 -4.18 2.50
CA LEU A 45 -8.94 -4.64 1.84
C LEU A 45 -9.23 -6.10 2.16
N CYS A 46 -8.23 -6.98 2.11
CA CYS A 46 -8.38 -8.38 2.51
C CYS A 46 -8.85 -8.49 3.96
N ASN A 47 -8.23 -7.76 4.89
CA ASN A 47 -8.64 -7.74 6.29
C ASN A 47 -10.09 -7.26 6.48
N MET A 48 -10.52 -6.23 5.73
CA MET A 48 -11.92 -5.80 5.74
C MET A 48 -12.85 -6.89 5.21
N SER A 49 -12.49 -7.55 4.11
CA SER A 49 -13.27 -8.65 3.54
C SER A 49 -13.46 -9.79 4.55
N TYR A 50 -12.39 -10.16 5.28
CA TYR A 50 -12.48 -11.16 6.35
C TYR A 50 -13.37 -10.70 7.52
N GLN A 51 -13.25 -9.45 7.97
CA GLN A 51 -14.02 -8.94 9.11
C GLN A 51 -15.52 -8.82 8.84
N TYR A 52 -15.89 -8.38 7.63
CA TYR A 52 -17.29 -8.14 7.27
C TYR A 52 -17.91 -9.29 6.47
N ASP A 53 -17.16 -10.38 6.29
CA ASP A 53 -17.55 -11.57 5.52
C ASP A 53 -18.17 -11.21 4.15
N THR A 54 -17.50 -10.31 3.42
CA THR A 54 -18.02 -9.76 2.17
C THR A 54 -16.93 -9.49 1.14
N GLY A 55 -17.30 -9.56 -0.13
CA GLY A 55 -16.53 -9.00 -1.24
C GLY A 55 -16.97 -7.57 -1.58
N PHE A 56 -16.11 -6.82 -2.26
CA PHE A 56 -16.43 -5.49 -2.79
C PHE A 56 -15.51 -5.16 -3.97
N ASP A 57 -16.03 -4.36 -4.90
CA ASP A 57 -15.27 -3.87 -6.05
C ASP A 57 -14.46 -2.63 -5.64
N TRP A 58 -13.19 -2.57 -6.02
CA TRP A 58 -12.26 -1.52 -5.62
C TRP A 58 -11.66 -0.80 -6.83
N ASP A 59 -11.73 0.53 -6.84
CA ASP A 59 -11.03 1.38 -7.81
C ASP A 59 -9.69 1.83 -7.23
N GLY A 60 -8.62 1.15 -7.64
CA GLY A 60 -7.26 1.45 -7.19
C GLY A 60 -6.70 2.80 -7.68
N ALA A 61 -7.32 3.43 -8.67
CA ALA A 61 -6.93 4.77 -9.12
C ALA A 61 -7.55 5.85 -8.23
N LYS A 62 -8.83 5.71 -7.88
CA LYS A 62 -9.54 6.61 -6.96
C LYS A 62 -9.24 6.33 -5.48
N MET A 63 -8.72 5.14 -5.15
CA MET A 63 -8.54 4.66 -3.78
C MET A 63 -9.87 4.65 -3.01
N ASP A 64 -10.93 4.20 -3.68
CA ASP A 64 -12.29 4.07 -3.13
C ASP A 64 -13.00 2.85 -3.76
N PHE A 65 -14.17 2.48 -3.23
CA PHE A 65 -15.04 1.49 -3.84
C PHE A 65 -15.42 1.89 -5.26
N ALA A 66 -15.46 0.92 -6.16
CA ALA A 66 -15.83 1.15 -7.55
C ALA A 66 -17.27 1.69 -7.66
N ASP A 67 -17.53 2.44 -8.74
CA ASP A 67 -18.86 2.99 -9.01
C ASP A 67 -19.87 1.83 -9.16
N GLY A 68 -20.98 1.89 -8.42
CA GLY A 68 -21.97 0.81 -8.39
C GLY A 68 -21.70 -0.32 -7.40
N SER A 69 -20.66 -0.23 -6.56
CA SER A 69 -20.46 -1.20 -5.47
C SER A 69 -21.70 -1.27 -4.57
N LYS A 70 -22.19 -2.49 -4.35
CA LYS A 70 -23.39 -2.76 -3.53
C LYS A 70 -23.14 -2.53 -2.05
N ILE A 71 -21.88 -2.60 -1.62
CA ILE A 71 -21.46 -2.51 -0.24
C ILE A 71 -20.37 -1.43 -0.16
N ARG A 72 -20.58 -0.45 0.72
CA ARG A 72 -19.61 0.59 1.05
C ARG A 72 -19.36 0.54 2.54
N LEU A 73 -18.09 0.37 2.91
CA LEU A 73 -17.65 0.33 4.30
C LEU A 73 -16.89 1.63 4.62
N PRO A 74 -16.83 2.05 5.89
CA PRO A 74 -16.01 3.19 6.29
C PRO A 74 -14.52 2.93 6.00
N LEU A 75 -13.89 3.79 5.19
CA LEU A 75 -12.45 3.72 4.92
C LEU A 75 -11.60 4.38 6.02
N ALA A 76 -12.24 5.20 6.85
CA ALA A 76 -11.64 5.75 8.06
C ALA A 76 -12.09 4.92 9.27
N ARG A 77 -11.13 4.65 10.16
CA ARG A 77 -11.43 4.20 11.52
C ARG A 77 -11.52 5.42 12.42
N ALA A 78 -12.38 5.36 13.43
CA ALA A 78 -12.38 6.36 14.50
C ALA A 78 -10.96 6.47 15.09
N ASP A 79 -10.52 7.69 15.43
CA ASP A 79 -9.20 7.88 16.05
C ASP A 79 -9.17 7.11 17.37
N CYS A 80 -8.35 6.06 17.42
CA CYS A 80 -8.17 5.25 18.62
C CYS A 80 -7.12 5.84 19.56
N ARG A 81 -6.52 6.98 19.20
CA ARG A 81 -5.64 7.73 20.09
C ARG A 81 -6.51 8.67 20.90
N GLY A 82 -6.74 8.34 22.16
CA GLY A 82 -7.23 9.30 23.16
C GLY A 82 -6.19 10.39 23.48
N TRP A 83 -5.45 10.87 22.48
CA TRP A 83 -4.43 11.89 22.61
C TRP A 83 -4.84 13.06 21.73
N ASP A 84 -5.34 14.12 22.36
CA ASP A 84 -5.59 15.39 21.69
C ASP A 84 -4.26 15.93 21.17
N ILE A 85 -4.10 15.91 19.84
CA ILE A 85 -2.97 16.59 19.19
C ILE A 85 -3.31 18.09 19.23
N VAL A 86 -2.83 18.78 20.26
CA VAL A 86 -2.84 20.24 20.32
C VAL A 86 -1.73 20.73 19.38
N VAL A 87 -2.13 21.35 18.27
CA VAL A 87 -1.23 22.04 17.33
C VAL A 87 -1.03 23.47 17.78
#